data_AF-A0A4Q6BWY6-F1
#
_entry.id   AF-A0A4Q6BWY6-F1
#
_cell.length_a   1.000
_cell.length_b   1.000
_cell.length_c   1.000
_cell.angle_alpha   90.00
_cell.angle_beta   90.00
_cell.angle_gamma   90.00
#
_symmetry.space_group_name_H-M   'P 1'
#
loop_
_entity.id
_entity.type
_entity.pdbx_description
1 polymer ?
#
loop_
_entity_poly.entity_id
_entity_poly.type
_entity_poly.pdbx_seq_one_letter_code
_entity_poly.pdbx_strand_id
1 'polypeptide(L)'
;MMDDFQIDARRWRFLDNPARYIERETGGLQVEPLARQFKTAKEILSRLVGGRGVLLADDVGLGKTTVGALVAWVVACQDKRVRIYAPNEVLRRRWAEELERHVPLLEQLGASYDRIKQGDVGKLNAGRIQIATHHA
;
A
#
# COMPACT_ATOMS: atom_id res chain seq x y z
N MET A 1 26.47 6.50 0.90
CA MET A 1 25.86 6.46 -0.45
C MET A 1 24.39 6.19 -0.21
N MET A 2 23.56 7.25 -0.19
CA MET A 2 22.11 7.07 -0.01
C MET A 2 21.59 6.42 -1.29
N ASP A 3 20.99 5.26 -1.12
CA ASP A 3 20.26 4.56 -2.17
C ASP A 3 19.11 5.51 -2.57
N ASP A 4 19.21 6.15 -3.75
CA ASP A 4 18.20 7.09 -4.22
C ASP A 4 16.90 6.32 -4.43
N PHE A 5 16.06 6.32 -3.39
CA PHE A 5 14.72 5.76 -3.43
C PHE A 5 13.88 6.57 -4.43
N GLN A 6 13.97 6.20 -5.70
CA GLN A 6 13.23 6.82 -6.79
C GLN A 6 12.00 5.99 -7.11
N ILE A 7 10.83 6.62 -7.07
CA ILE A 7 9.55 6.09 -7.53
C ILE A 7 8.95 7.06 -8.55
N ASP A 8 8.45 6.53 -9.66
CA ASP A 8 7.89 7.26 -10.80
C ASP A 8 6.45 7.69 -10.51
N ALA A 9 6.22 9.00 -10.46
CA ALA A 9 4.91 9.59 -10.20
C ALA A 9 3.83 9.26 -11.24
N ARG A 10 4.23 8.82 -12.43
CA ARG A 10 3.29 8.36 -13.46
C ARG A 10 2.58 7.07 -13.05
N ARG A 11 3.21 6.25 -12.20
CA ARG A 11 2.72 4.92 -11.78
C ARG A 11 1.58 4.99 -10.75
N TRP A 12 1.22 6.18 -10.26
CA TRP A 12 0.09 6.38 -9.35
C TRP A 12 -0.93 7.44 -9.79
N ARG A 13 -0.93 7.83 -11.07
CA ARG A 13 -1.95 8.75 -11.63
C ARG A 13 -3.38 8.21 -11.51
N PHE A 14 -3.55 6.90 -11.35
CA PHE A 14 -4.88 6.31 -11.11
C PHE A 14 -5.51 6.81 -9.81
N LEU A 15 -4.72 7.30 -8.85
CA LEU A 15 -5.21 7.93 -7.62
C LEU A 15 -6.00 9.23 -7.89
N ASP A 16 -5.93 9.78 -9.10
CA ASP A 16 -6.74 10.93 -9.50
C ASP A 16 -8.17 10.54 -9.92
N ASN A 17 -8.48 9.25 -10.02
CA ASN A 17 -9.79 8.77 -10.43
C ASN A 17 -10.29 7.60 -9.54
N PRO A 18 -10.79 7.91 -8.32
CA PRO A 18 -11.34 6.91 -7.40
C PRO A 18 -12.56 6.16 -7.95
N ALA A 19 -13.39 6.81 -8.77
CA ALA A 19 -14.57 6.18 -9.36
C ALA A 19 -14.18 5.01 -10.28
N ARG A 20 -13.23 5.25 -11.20
CA ARG A 20 -12.71 4.22 -12.11
C ARG A 20 -12.02 3.07 -11.37
N TYR A 21 -11.46 3.34 -10.19
CA TYR A 21 -10.81 2.32 -9.38
C TYR A 21 -11.80 1.29 -8.84
N ILE A 22 -13.00 1.70 -8.47
CA ILE A 22 -14.02 0.81 -7.89
C ILE A 22 -15.06 0.31 -8.90
N GLU A 23 -15.05 0.80 -10.14
CA GLU A 23 -15.94 0.32 -11.22
C GLU A 23 -15.89 -1.21 -11.40
N ARG A 24 -14.77 -1.83 -11.03
CA ARG A 24 -14.56 -3.29 -11.11
C ARG A 24 -14.59 -3.98 -9.74
N GLU A 25 -14.91 -3.24 -8.68
CA GLU A 25 -14.96 -3.74 -7.31
C GLU A 25 -16.39 -4.15 -6.97
N THR A 26 -16.54 -5.36 -6.44
CA THR A 26 -17.85 -5.94 -6.04
C THR A 26 -17.98 -6.04 -4.52
N GLY A 27 -17.10 -5.36 -3.76
CA GLY A 27 -16.67 -5.75 -2.41
C GLY A 27 -16.86 -4.69 -1.31
N GLY A 28 -17.60 -3.61 -1.59
CA GLY A 28 -18.08 -2.68 -0.56
C GLY A 28 -17.21 -1.44 -0.31
N LEU A 29 -16.22 -1.16 -1.17
CA LEU A 29 -15.54 0.14 -1.13
C LEU A 29 -16.51 1.27 -1.52
N GLN A 30 -16.57 2.32 -0.70
CA GLN A 30 -17.42 3.49 -0.93
C GLN A 30 -16.60 4.62 -1.57
N VAL A 31 -17.15 5.29 -2.60
CA VAL A 31 -16.46 6.35 -3.37
C VAL A 31 -15.95 7.49 -2.49
N GLU A 32 -16.79 8.00 -1.58
CA GLU A 32 -16.48 9.21 -0.82
C GLU A 32 -15.35 9.01 0.21
N PRO A 33 -15.34 7.94 1.04
CA PRO A 33 -14.16 7.60 1.84
C PRO A 33 -12.90 7.38 1.00
N LEU A 34 -13.05 6.77 -0.17
CA LEU A 34 -11.92 6.44 -1.05
C LEU A 34 -11.25 7.67 -1.66
N ALA A 35 -12.02 8.69 -2.04
CA ALA A 35 -11.47 9.94 -2.57
C ALA A 35 -10.52 10.62 -1.59
N ARG A 36 -10.89 10.66 -0.29
CA ARG A 36 -10.01 11.16 0.77
C ARG A 36 -8.76 10.30 0.90
N GLN A 37 -8.92 8.98 0.95
CA GLN A 37 -7.79 8.04 1.07
C GLN A 37 -6.81 8.16 -0.10
N PHE A 38 -7.31 8.35 -1.32
CA PHE A 38 -6.51 8.53 -2.53
C PHE A 38 -5.69 9.81 -2.48
N LYS A 39 -6.31 10.91 -2.04
CA LYS A 39 -5.62 12.18 -1.80
C LYS A 39 -4.50 12.01 -0.77
N THR A 40 -4.76 11.33 0.34
CA THR A 40 -3.75 11.05 1.37
C THR A 40 -2.61 10.18 0.84
N ALA A 41 -2.92 9.10 0.11
CA ALA A 41 -1.91 8.22 -0.49
C ALA A 41 -1.02 8.98 -1.49
N LYS A 42 -1.60 9.84 -2.32
CA LYS A 42 -0.86 10.67 -3.28
C LYS A 42 0.09 11.65 -2.59
N GLU A 43 -0.35 12.27 -1.51
CA GLU A 43 0.49 13.16 -0.69
C GLU A 43 1.65 12.39 -0.06
N ILE A 44 1.40 11.20 0.50
CA ILE A 44 2.45 10.34 1.06
C ILE A 44 3.48 9.98 -0.02
N LEU A 45 3.04 9.50 -1.18
CA LEU A 45 3.94 9.13 -2.28
C LEU A 45 4.78 10.32 -2.76
N SER A 46 4.18 11.51 -2.85
CA SER A 46 4.89 12.74 -3.23
C SER A 46 5.98 13.13 -2.22
N ARG A 47 5.74 12.93 -0.92
CA ARG A 47 6.75 13.16 0.13
C ARG A 47 7.87 12.12 0.09
N LEU A 48 7.52 10.85 -0.17
CA LEU A 48 8.50 9.77 -0.29
C LEU A 48 9.45 9.98 -1.46
N VAL A 49 8.99 10.51 -2.60
CA VAL A 49 9.86 10.94 -3.71
C VAL A 49 10.90 11.96 -3.25
N GLY A 50 10.50 12.87 -2.35
CA GLY A 50 11.40 13.87 -1.76
C GLY A 50 12.23 13.35 -0.58
N GLY A 51 12.28 12.03 -0.34
CA GLY A 51 13.04 11.41 0.75
C GLY A 51 12.47 11.66 2.15
N ARG A 52 11.22 12.12 2.27
CA ARG A 52 10.59 12.48 3.55
C ARG A 52 9.66 11.38 4.05
N GLY A 53 9.81 11.01 5.32
CA GLY A 53 8.85 10.16 6.02
C GLY A 53 7.52 10.88 6.33
N VAL A 54 6.48 10.11 6.64
CA VAL A 54 5.15 10.63 6.99
C VAL A 54 4.63 9.93 8.24
N LEU A 55 4.03 10.71 9.15
CA LEU A 55 3.23 10.20 10.25
C LEU A 55 1.76 10.48 9.93
N LEU A 56 0.95 9.42 9.82
CA LEU A 56 -0.49 9.53 9.63
C LEU A 56 -1.21 9.41 10.98
N ALA A 57 -1.63 10.56 11.51
CA ALA A 57 -2.25 10.68 12.84
C ALA A 57 -3.77 10.92 12.76
N ASP A 58 -4.44 10.28 11.79
CA ASP A 58 -5.90 10.32 11.67
C ASP A 58 -6.58 9.55 12.81
N ASP A 59 -7.85 9.84 13.09
CA ASP A 59 -8.67 9.07 14.02
C ASP A 59 -8.86 7.60 13.60
N VAL A 60 -9.23 6.76 14.57
CA VAL A 60 -9.61 5.36 14.33
C VAL A 60 -10.81 5.31 13.39
N GLY A 61 -10.79 4.39 12.43
CA GLY A 61 -11.88 4.23 11.46
C GLY A 61 -11.77 5.09 10.20
N LEU A 62 -10.81 6.02 10.10
CA LEU A 62 -10.67 6.88 8.92
C LEU A 62 -9.97 6.23 7.70
N GLY A 63 -9.66 4.93 7.78
CA GLY A 63 -9.15 4.15 6.64
C GLY A 63 -7.63 4.21 6.43
N LYS A 64 -6.85 4.43 7.50
CA LYS A 64 -5.38 4.45 7.44
C LYS A 64 -4.78 3.16 6.84
N THR A 65 -5.40 2.01 7.11
CA THR A 65 -4.94 0.72 6.58
C THR A 65 -5.04 0.67 5.05
N THR A 66 -6.15 1.12 4.49
CA THR A 66 -6.37 1.22 3.04
C THR A 66 -5.35 2.16 2.39
N VAL A 67 -5.11 3.33 3.00
CA VAL A 67 -4.05 4.27 2.54
C VAL A 67 -2.69 3.58 2.53
N GLY A 68 -2.33 2.88 3.61
CA GLY A 68 -1.07 2.14 3.70
C GLY A 68 -0.95 1.04 2.63
N ALA A 69 -2.02 0.30 2.38
CA ALA A 69 -2.07 -0.75 1.36
C ALA A 69 -1.86 -0.18 -0.06
N LEU A 70 -2.51 0.94 -0.39
CA LEU A 70 -2.32 1.61 -1.69
C LEU A 70 -0.87 2.08 -1.87
N VAL A 71 -0.29 2.73 -0.86
CA VAL A 71 1.11 3.19 -0.90
C VAL A 71 2.06 2.00 -1.06
N ALA A 72 1.85 0.92 -0.30
CA ALA A 72 2.66 -0.29 -0.37
C ALA A 72 2.63 -0.90 -1.77
N TRP A 73 1.45 -1.02 -2.38
CA TRP A 73 1.31 -1.55 -3.74
C TRP A 73 1.97 -0.67 -4.79
N VAL A 74 1.77 0.66 -4.73
CA VAL A 74 2.41 1.59 -5.68
C VAL A 74 3.92 1.48 -5.64
N VAL A 75 4.50 1.33 -4.44
CA VAL A 75 5.94 1.19 -4.25
C VAL A 75 6.43 -0.17 -4.73
N ALA A 76 5.76 -1.27 -4.36
CA ALA A 76 6.14 -2.62 -4.76
C ALA A 76 5.97 -2.88 -6.28
N CYS A 77 4.96 -2.29 -6.91
CA CYS A 77 4.78 -2.36 -8.38
C CYS A 77 5.87 -1.62 -9.18
N GLN A 78 6.81 -0.99 -8.49
CA GLN A 78 8.00 -0.33 -9.06
C GLN A 78 9.29 -1.01 -8.59
N ASP A 79 9.20 -2.32 -8.35
CA ASP A 79 10.30 -3.21 -7.96
C ASP A 79 11.00 -2.85 -6.64
N LYS A 80 10.38 -1.98 -5.84
CA LYS A 80 10.87 -1.67 -4.49
C LYS A 80 10.42 -2.73 -3.50
N ARG A 81 11.15 -2.83 -2.39
CA ARG A 81 10.88 -3.77 -1.30
C ARG A 81 10.09 -3.03 -0.22
N VAL A 82 8.94 -3.56 0.17
CA VAL A 82 8.09 -2.94 1.21
C VAL A 82 8.02 -3.87 2.42
N ARG A 83 8.29 -3.33 3.62
CA ARG A 83 8.05 -4.03 4.88
C ARG A 83 6.99 -3.29 5.68
N ILE A 84 6.03 -4.06 6.18
CA ILE A 84 4.94 -3.59 7.03
C ILE A 84 5.04 -4.33 8.36
N TYR A 85 5.12 -3.60 9.46
CA TYR A 85 5.19 -4.15 10.80
C TYR A 85 3.83 -4.00 11.49
N ALA A 86 3.12 -5.12 11.64
CA ALA A 86 1.90 -5.20 12.42
C ALA A 86 2.23 -5.42 13.91
N PRO A 87 1.42 -4.87 14.83
CA PRO A 87 1.69 -5.00 16.26
C PRO A 87 1.38 -6.41 16.81
N ASN A 88 0.51 -7.18 16.15
CA ASN A 88 0.18 -8.55 16.54
C ASN A 88 -0.30 -9.37 15.35
N GLU A 89 -0.40 -10.69 15.55
CA GLU A 89 -0.78 -11.68 14.53
C GLU A 89 -2.16 -11.41 13.92
N VAL A 90 -3.12 -10.99 14.76
CA VAL A 90 -4.49 -10.69 14.31
C VAL A 90 -4.49 -9.52 13.34
N LEU A 91 -3.78 -8.43 13.66
CA LEU A 91 -3.67 -7.28 12.77
C LEU A 91 -2.81 -7.59 11.54
N ARG A 92 -1.77 -8.43 11.66
CA ARG A 92 -0.97 -8.89 10.52
C ARG A 92 -1.86 -9.55 9.46
N ARG A 93 -2.75 -10.46 9.87
CA ARG A 93 -3.69 -11.15 8.97
C ARG A 93 -4.67 -10.16 8.33
N ARG A 94 -5.30 -9.30 9.13
CA ARG A 94 -6.25 -8.29 8.63
C ARG A 94 -5.62 -7.33 7.63
N TRP A 95 -4.38 -6.92 7.85
CA TRP A 95 -3.67 -6.03 6.93
C TRP A 95 -3.22 -6.75 5.65
N ALA A 96 -2.93 -8.06 5.73
CA ALA A 96 -2.69 -8.88 4.55
C ALA A 96 -3.97 -9.02 3.71
N GLU A 97 -5.11 -9.30 4.33
CA GLU A 97 -6.43 -9.32 3.67
C GLU A 97 -6.74 -7.98 2.97
N GLU A 98 -6.37 -6.85 3.61
CA GLU A 98 -6.52 -5.52 2.98
C GLU A 98 -5.62 -5.39 1.73
N LEU A 99 -4.36 -5.84 1.78
CA LEU A 99 -3.49 -5.87 0.60
C LEU A 99 -4.08 -6.74 -0.52
N GLU A 100 -4.58 -7.92 -0.17
CA GLU A 100 -5.18 -8.90 -1.08
C GLU A 100 -6.43 -8.33 -1.75
N ARG A 101 -7.26 -7.56 -1.04
CA ARG A 101 -8.45 -6.87 -1.60
C ARG A 101 -8.09 -5.96 -2.78
N HIS A 102 -6.92 -5.33 -2.75
CA HIS A 102 -6.48 -4.41 -3.79
C HIS A 102 -5.81 -5.09 -4.99
N VAL A 103 -5.48 -6.38 -4.92
CA VAL A 103 -4.78 -7.09 -6.01
C VAL A 103 -5.55 -7.03 -7.34
N PRO A 104 -6.84 -7.39 -7.42
CA PRO A 104 -7.57 -7.37 -8.69
C PRO A 104 -7.67 -5.96 -9.31
N LEU A 105 -7.68 -4.94 -8.45
CA LEU A 105 -7.81 -3.53 -8.84
C LEU A 105 -6.49 -2.94 -9.35
N LEU A 106 -5.36 -3.56 -9.00
CA LEU A 106 -4.00 -3.09 -9.29
C LEU A 106 -3.19 -4.07 -10.15
N GLU A 107 -3.82 -5.13 -10.66
CA GLU A 107 -3.18 -6.14 -11.50
C GLU A 107 -2.45 -5.51 -12.70
N GLN A 108 -3.06 -4.50 -13.33
CA GLN A 108 -2.46 -3.75 -14.44
C GLN A 108 -1.17 -3.00 -14.08
N LEU A 109 -0.94 -2.71 -12.79
CA LEU A 109 0.31 -2.13 -12.30
C LEU A 109 1.35 -3.20 -11.93
N GLY A 110 0.96 -4.47 -11.92
CA GLY A 110 1.78 -5.61 -11.52
C GLY A 110 1.50 -6.12 -10.10
N ALA A 111 0.38 -5.74 -9.48
CA ALA A 111 -0.03 -6.35 -8.22
C ALA A 111 -0.41 -7.81 -8.43
N SER A 112 -0.02 -8.68 -7.50
CA SER A 112 -0.34 -10.11 -7.54
C SER A 112 -0.24 -10.71 -6.14
N TYR A 113 -1.09 -11.69 -5.84
CA TYR A 113 -1.13 -12.36 -4.55
C TYR A 113 0.23 -12.95 -4.13
N ASP A 114 1.00 -13.50 -5.08
CA ASP A 114 2.31 -14.12 -4.82
C ASP A 114 3.39 -13.11 -4.36
N ARG A 115 3.14 -11.80 -4.51
CA ARG A 115 4.03 -10.73 -4.07
C ARG A 115 3.83 -10.35 -2.60
N ILE A 116 2.80 -10.85 -1.95
CA ILE A 116 2.57 -10.69 -0.51
C ILE A 116 3.24 -11.85 0.24
N LYS A 117 4.14 -11.51 1.16
CA LYS A 117 4.79 -12.47 2.05
C LYS A 117 4.37 -12.19 3.50
N GLN A 118 3.72 -13.16 4.14
CA GLN A 118 3.39 -13.10 5.56
C GLN A 118 4.42 -13.90 6.39
N GLY A 119 4.58 -13.54 7.66
CA GLY A 119 5.43 -14.25 8.62
C GLY A 119 6.72 -13.52 8.96
N ASP A 120 7.75 -14.28 9.38
CA ASP A 120 8.96 -13.73 9.99
C ASP A 120 9.79 -12.86 9.03
N VAL A 121 10.44 -11.84 9.60
CA VAL A 121 11.30 -10.91 8.84
C VAL A 121 12.45 -11.68 8.22
N GLY A 122 12.63 -11.51 6.90
CA GLY A 122 13.70 -12.18 6.18
C GLY A 122 14.12 -11.43 4.93
N LYS A 123 14.90 -12.11 4.08
CA LYS A 123 15.25 -11.58 2.76
C LYS A 123 13.97 -11.35 1.96
N LEU A 124 13.86 -10.16 1.37
CA LEU A 124 12.74 -9.73 0.56
C LEU A 124 13.23 -9.38 -0.83
N ASN A 125 12.65 -10.02 -1.85
CA ASN A 125 12.98 -9.75 -3.24
C ASN A 125 12.35 -8.44 -3.71
N ALA A 126 12.90 -7.87 -4.78
CA ALA A 126 12.33 -6.69 -5.44
C ALA A 126 10.86 -6.92 -5.80
N GLY A 127 10.05 -5.86 -5.66
CA GLY A 127 8.63 -5.84 -5.98
C GLY A 127 7.72 -6.64 -5.05
N ARG A 128 8.21 -7.04 -3.88
CA ARG A 128 7.44 -7.77 -2.87
C ARG A 128 7.11 -6.92 -1.65
N ILE A 129 5.99 -7.25 -1.03
CA ILE A 129 5.52 -6.69 0.23
C ILE A 129 5.63 -7.80 1.29
N GLN A 130 6.42 -7.56 2.34
CA GLN A 130 6.44 -8.41 3.51
C GLN A 130 5.64 -7.77 4.64
N ILE A 131 4.70 -8.52 5.20
CA ILE A 131 4.00 -8.13 6.42
C ILE A 131 4.37 -9.09 7.56
N ALA A 132 4.95 -8.52 8.60
CA ALA A 132 5.51 -9.24 9.75
C ALA A 132 5.01 -8.61 11.05
N THR A 133 5.12 -9.33 12.15
CA THR A 133 5.02 -8.75 13.50
C THR A 133 6.37 -8.23 13.97
N HIS A 134 6.41 -7.27 14.88
CA HIS A 134 7.66 -6.70 15.41
C HIS A 134 8.35 -7.59 16.47
N HIS A 135 7.93 -8.84 16.63
CA HIS A 135 8.49 -9.74 17.64
C HIS A 135 9.53 -10.67 17.02
N ALA A 136 10.73 -10.59 17.61
CA ALA A 136 11.88 -11.49 17.44
C ALA A 136 11.60 -12.88 18.01
#